data_AF-A0A2W6BL07-F1
#
_entry.id   AF-A0A2W6BL07-F1
#
_cell.length_a   1.000
_cell.length_b   1.000
_cell.length_c   1.000
_cell.angle_alpha   90.00
_cell.angle_beta   90.00
_cell.angle_gamma   90.00
#
_symmetry.space_group_name_H-M   'P 1'
#
loop_
_entity.id
_entity.type
_entity.pdbx_description
1 polymer ?
#
loop_
_entity_poly.entity_id
_entity_poly.type
_entity_poly.pdbx_seq_one_letter_code
_entity_poly.pdbx_strand_id
1 'polypeptide(L)'
;EEASPERLLAVARAHWAIENKLHHVRDVSLNEDRCRVRAGARPLATLRNLVLTLIRRAGMHVPEARENFREDRAAAIAAVTGKIL
;
A
#
# COMPACT_ATOMS: atom_id res chain seq x y z
N GLU A 1 -10.05 26.19 -22.37
CA GLU A 1 -10.93 25.00 -22.44
C GLU A 1 -11.54 24.76 -21.07
N GLU A 2 -12.83 24.42 -21.02
CA GLU A 2 -13.52 23.98 -19.80
C GLU A 2 -13.90 22.51 -19.95
N ALA A 3 -13.71 21.70 -18.89
CA ALA A 3 -14.05 20.29 -18.89
C ALA A 3 -15.54 20.07 -18.60
N SER A 4 -16.18 19.09 -19.25
CA SER A 4 -17.57 18.74 -18.95
C SER A 4 -17.74 18.20 -17.53
N PRO A 5 -18.92 18.34 -16.91
CA PRO A 5 -19.21 17.79 -15.59
C PRO A 5 -18.93 16.27 -15.50
N GLU A 6 -19.25 15.51 -16.54
CA GLU A 6 -19.01 14.06 -16.60
C GLU A 6 -17.51 13.75 -16.59
N ARG A 7 -16.73 14.55 -17.32
CA ARG A 7 -15.27 14.41 -17.34
C ARG A 7 -14.67 14.71 -15.96
N LEU A 8 -15.15 15.76 -15.30
CA LEU A 8 -14.72 16.11 -13.94
C LEU A 8 -15.04 14.99 -12.95
N LEU A 9 -16.25 14.43 -12.99
CA LEU A 9 -16.65 13.32 -12.13
C LEU A 9 -15.77 12.07 -12.35
N ALA A 10 -15.48 11.73 -13.60
CA ALA A 10 -14.63 10.60 -13.93
C ALA A 10 -13.20 10.76 -13.36
N VAL A 11 -12.61 11.94 -13.52
CA VAL A 11 -11.28 12.25 -12.97
C VAL A 11 -11.30 12.23 -11.44
N ALA A 12 -12.32 12.83 -10.81
CA ALA A 12 -12.45 12.83 -9.35
C ALA A 12 -12.55 11.40 -8.80
N ARG A 13 -13.38 10.54 -9.39
CA ARG A 13 -13.49 9.13 -8.98
C ARG A 13 -12.18 8.36 -9.17
N ALA A 14 -11.48 8.58 -10.28
CA ALA A 14 -10.19 7.95 -10.53
C ALA A 14 -9.14 8.37 -9.50
N HIS A 15 -9.08 9.66 -9.18
CA HIS A 15 -8.19 10.20 -8.15
C HIS A 15 -8.48 9.58 -6.78
N TRP A 16 -9.74 9.61 -6.33
CA TRP A 16 -10.13 9.04 -5.04
C TRP A 16 -9.96 7.52 -4.98
N ALA A 17 -10.05 6.81 -6.11
CA ALA A 17 -9.74 5.38 -6.14
C ALA A 17 -8.27 5.11 -5.81
N ILE A 18 -7.34 5.99 -6.23
CA ILE A 18 -5.92 5.90 -5.86
C ILE A 18 -5.76 6.25 -4.38
N GLU A 19 -6.38 7.33 -3.92
CA GLU A 19 -6.28 7.77 -2.54
C GLU A 19 -6.77 6.70 -1.55
N ASN A 20 -7.96 6.16 -1.79
CA ASN A 20 -8.57 5.15 -0.92
C ASN A 20 -7.82 3.81 -0.94
N LYS A 21 -7.32 3.39 -2.11
CA LYS A 21 -6.70 2.07 -2.25
C LYS A 21 -5.19 2.09 -1.98
N LEU A 22 -4.49 3.18 -2.23
CA LEU A 22 -3.03 3.23 -2.08
C LEU A 22 -2.63 4.07 -0.87
N HIS A 23 -2.96 5.36 -0.88
CA HIS A 23 -2.49 6.32 0.12
C HIS A 23 -3.06 5.99 1.50
N HIS A 24 -4.39 5.94 1.63
CA HIS A 24 -5.04 5.64 2.90
C HIS A 24 -4.53 4.35 3.54
N VAL A 25 -4.46 3.25 2.77
CA VAL A 25 -3.97 1.96 3.27
C VAL A 25 -2.50 2.05 3.69
N ARG A 26 -1.64 2.76 2.95
CA ARG A 26 -0.24 2.95 3.32
C ARG A 26 -0.10 3.77 4.60
N ASP A 27 -0.88 4.82 4.73
CA ASP A 27 -0.87 5.76 5.84
C ASP A 27 -1.28 5.08 7.14
N VAL A 28 -2.42 4.39 7.11
CA VAL A 28 -2.98 3.74 8.30
C VAL A 28 -2.41 2.34 8.52
N SER A 29 -2.41 1.50 7.47
CA SER A 29 -2.01 0.09 7.59
C SER A 29 -0.51 -0.11 7.45
N LEU A 30 0.32 0.86 7.07
CA LEU A 30 1.79 0.75 7.17
C LEU A 30 2.40 1.86 8.03
N ASN A 31 1.57 2.55 8.80
CA ASN A 31 1.94 3.58 9.75
C ASN A 31 2.79 4.70 9.11
N GLU A 32 2.55 5.03 7.84
CA GLU A 32 3.32 6.08 7.15
C GLU A 32 3.10 7.44 7.84
N ASP A 33 1.88 7.80 8.21
CA ASP A 33 1.59 9.05 8.94
C ASP A 33 2.33 9.18 10.27
N ARG A 34 2.55 8.06 10.96
CA ARG A 34 3.29 8.06 12.23
C ARG A 34 4.81 8.04 12.03
N CYS A 35 5.29 7.83 10.81
CA CYS A 35 6.71 7.75 10.52
C CYS A 35 7.32 9.15 10.53
N ARG A 36 8.24 9.41 11.47
CA ARG A 36 8.92 10.71 11.60
C ARG A 36 10.15 10.88 10.70
N VAL A 37 10.47 9.90 9.87
CA VAL A 37 11.64 9.93 8.98
C VAL A 37 11.47 11.05 7.95
N ARG A 38 12.36 12.03 7.99
CA ARG A 38 12.37 13.17 7.04
C ARG A 38 13.36 12.94 5.90
N ALA A 39 14.58 12.52 6.22
CA ALA A 39 15.56 12.07 5.24
C ALA A 39 15.22 10.63 4.80
N GLY A 40 14.86 10.44 3.53
CA GLY A 40 14.49 9.12 3.00
C GLY A 40 12.98 8.82 2.97
N ALA A 41 12.11 9.83 3.11
CA ALA A 41 10.66 9.64 3.00
C ALA A 41 10.25 9.01 1.65
N ARG A 42 10.82 9.49 0.54
CA ARG A 42 10.54 8.96 -0.81
C ARG A 42 10.88 7.47 -0.97
N PRO A 43 12.11 7.01 -0.67
CA PRO A 43 12.41 5.58 -0.75
C PRO A 43 11.58 4.72 0.20
N LEU A 44 11.22 5.22 1.39
CA LEU A 44 10.32 4.49 2.30
C LEU A 44 8.91 4.33 1.72
N ALA A 45 8.35 5.37 1.09
CA ALA A 45 7.06 5.26 0.40
C ALA A 45 7.10 4.20 -0.73
N THR A 46 8.20 4.15 -1.49
CA THR A 46 8.41 3.11 -2.52
C THR A 46 8.45 1.70 -1.92
N LEU A 47 9.20 1.50 -0.83
CA LEU A 47 9.26 0.21 -0.14
C LEU A 47 7.90 -0.22 0.40
N ARG A 48 7.12 0.71 0.97
CA ARG A 48 5.75 0.43 1.41
C ARG A 48 4.84 0.04 0.24
N ASN A 49 4.95 0.71 -0.90
CA ASN A 49 4.20 0.35 -2.10
C ASN A 49 4.56 -1.07 -2.59
N LEU A 50 5.85 -1.44 -2.53
CA LEU A 50 6.30 -2.80 -2.83
C LEU A 50 5.64 -3.82 -1.89
N VAL A 51 5.67 -3.58 -0.58
CA VAL A 51 5.03 -4.45 0.42
C VAL A 51 3.53 -4.60 0.15
N LEU A 52 2.79 -3.50 -0.09
CA LEU A 52 1.37 -3.55 -0.43
C LEU A 52 1.11 -4.39 -1.68
N THR A 53 1.97 -4.25 -2.70
CA THR A 53 1.86 -5.01 -3.95
C THR A 53 2.07 -6.50 -3.73
N LEU A 54 3.09 -6.89 -2.97
CA LEU A 54 3.36 -8.30 -2.65
C LEU A 54 2.22 -8.95 -1.88
N ILE A 55 1.70 -8.27 -0.84
CA ILE A 55 0.56 -8.75 -0.06
C ILE A 55 -0.67 -8.98 -0.95
N ARG A 56 -0.98 -8.01 -1.82
CA ARG A 56 -2.12 -8.12 -2.76
C ARG A 56 -1.94 -9.23 -3.78
N ARG A 57 -0.72 -9.42 -4.30
CA ARG A 57 -0.41 -10.50 -5.24
C ARG A 57 -0.52 -11.88 -4.60
N ALA A 58 -0.29 -11.96 -3.30
CA ALA A 58 -0.53 -13.18 -2.52
C ALA A 58 -2.02 -13.38 -2.14
N GLY A 59 -2.93 -12.48 -2.57
CA GLY A 59 -4.36 -12.59 -2.31
C GLY A 59 -4.77 -12.24 -0.88
N MET A 60 -3.86 -11.67 -0.07
CA MET A 60 -4.13 -11.37 1.33
C MET A 60 -4.65 -9.94 1.54
N HIS A 61 -5.45 -9.77 2.60
CA HIS A 61 -5.86 -8.45 3.08
C HIS A 61 -4.73 -7.81 3.92
N VAL A 62 -4.48 -6.50 3.76
CA VAL A 62 -3.26 -5.86 4.29
C VAL A 62 -3.16 -5.88 5.82
N PRO A 63 -4.19 -5.48 6.59
CA PRO A 63 -4.16 -5.62 8.05
C PRO A 63 -3.90 -7.06 8.51
N GLU A 64 -4.58 -8.03 7.91
CA GLU A 64 -4.44 -9.45 8.26
C GLU A 64 -3.04 -9.98 7.97
N ALA A 65 -2.51 -9.71 6.78
CA ALA A 65 -1.15 -10.08 6.41
C ALA A 65 -0.12 -9.53 7.40
N ARG A 66 -0.32 -8.31 7.91
CA ARG A 66 0.59 -7.71 8.90
C ARG A 66 0.56 -8.40 10.25
N GLU A 67 -0.61 -8.81 10.72
CA GLU A 67 -0.72 -9.58 11.96
C GLU A 67 -0.12 -10.97 11.77
N ASN A 68 -0.43 -11.65 10.66
CA ASN A 68 0.15 -12.95 10.32
C ASN A 68 1.68 -12.89 10.25
N PHE A 69 2.26 -11.88 9.58
CA PHE A 69 3.71 -11.71 9.49
C PHE A 69 4.39 -11.32 10.81
N ARG A 70 3.63 -10.78 11.78
CA ARG A 70 4.15 -10.51 13.12
C ARG A 70 4.35 -11.81 13.88
N GLU A 71 3.40 -12.73 13.77
CA GLU A 71 3.43 -14.04 14.41
C GLU A 71 4.36 -15.02 13.68
N ASP A 72 4.37 -14.99 12.34
CA ASP A 72 5.21 -15.85 11.49
C ASP A 72 6.04 -15.02 10.49
N ARG A 73 7.32 -14.83 10.84
CA ARG A 73 8.28 -14.13 9.98
C ARG A 73 8.68 -14.95 8.76
N ALA A 74 8.59 -16.28 8.79
CA ALA A 74 8.94 -17.12 7.64
C ALA A 74 7.94 -16.89 6.50
N ALA A 75 6.64 -16.75 6.82
CA ALA A 75 5.62 -16.37 5.85
C ALA A 75 5.93 -15.02 5.17
N ALA A 76 6.46 -14.04 5.92
CA ALA A 76 6.87 -12.76 5.36
C ALA A 76 8.06 -12.90 4.39
N ILE A 77 9.06 -13.70 4.74
CA ILE A 77 10.22 -13.98 3.87
C ILE A 77 9.78 -14.73 2.61
N ALA A 78 8.87 -15.69 2.74
CA ALA A 78 8.32 -16.44 1.61
C ALA A 78 7.56 -15.52 0.65
N ALA A 79 6.77 -14.58 1.17
CA ALA A 79 6.04 -13.61 0.36
C ALA A 79 6.96 -12.68 -0.46
N VAL A 80 8.18 -12.40 0.03
CA VAL A 80 9.17 -11.58 -0.68
C VAL A 80 10.00 -12.40 -1.67
N THR A 81 10.37 -13.63 -1.30
CA THR A 81 11.33 -14.44 -2.08
C THR A 81 10.66 -15.42 -3.05
N GLY A 82 9.36 -15.67 -2.91
CA GLY A 82 8.63 -16.68 -3.68
C GLY A 82 9.01 -18.12 -3.30
N LYS A 83 9.75 -18.32 -2.19
CA LYS A 83 10.17 -19.63 -1.68
C LYS A 83 9.75 -19.77 -0.23
N ILE A 84 9.04 -20.84 0.12
CA ILE A 84 8.83 -21.21 1.52
C ILE A 84 10.18 -21.74 2.04
N LEU A 85 10.73 -21.10 3.08
CA LEU A 85 11.91 -21.59 3.80
C LEU A 85 11.52 -22.69 4.77
#